data_AF-A0A0K8JHF8-F1
#
_entry.id   AF-A0A0K8JHF8-F1
#
_cell.length_a   1.000
_cell.length_b   1.000
_cell.length_c   1.000
_cell.angle_alpha   90.00
_cell.angle_beta   90.00
_cell.angle_gamma   90.00
#
_symmetry.space_group_name_H-M   'P 1'
#
loop_
_entity.id
_entity.type
_entity.pdbx_description
1 polymer ?
#
loop_
_entity_poly.entity_id
_entity_poly.type
_entity_poly.pdbx_seq_one_letter_code
_entity_poly.pdbx_strand_id
1 'polypeptide(L)'
;MNTAKCWMRTETTPTRLWERAESKKDVYIDVAYRLLYQTLCPSWLYEVEHGATTIWEFWDAIKADGKVGTCSFNHYAFGCVGDWMYRNILGINNGDIAYRKITIQPDFSCGLTYASGSYETVNGKVGVDWKIENGKKYVQVDIPVNTTATLKLAGKDDCEVGSGHYEFII
;
A
#
# COMPACT_ATOMS: atom_id res chain seq x y z
N MET A 1 -11.14 8.44 8.26
CA MET A 1 -11.75 9.08 7.08
C MET A 1 -11.00 8.54 5.87
N ASN A 2 -11.66 7.81 4.96
CA ASN A 2 -11.00 7.24 3.78
C ASN A 2 -10.76 8.36 2.77
N THR A 3 -9.53 8.88 2.71
CA THR A 3 -9.13 9.97 1.80
C THR A 3 -9.32 9.60 0.33
N ALA A 4 -9.32 8.30 0.02
CA ALA A 4 -9.65 7.72 -1.28
C ALA A 4 -11.07 8.06 -1.79
N LYS A 5 -12.07 8.17 -0.90
CA LYS A 5 -13.48 8.34 -1.31
C LYS A 5 -13.82 9.70 -1.90
N CYS A 6 -12.99 10.72 -1.72
CA CYS A 6 -13.35 12.09 -2.10
C CYS A 6 -12.95 12.46 -3.54
N TRP A 7 -11.98 11.75 -4.12
CA TRP A 7 -11.35 12.19 -5.38
C TRP A 7 -11.49 11.21 -6.54
N MET A 8 -11.81 9.94 -6.28
CA MET A 8 -12.07 8.92 -7.31
C MET A 8 -13.49 9.01 -7.92
N ARG A 9 -13.96 10.24 -8.17
CA ARG A 9 -15.24 10.52 -8.84
C ARG A 9 -15.15 10.47 -10.37
N THR A 10 -14.09 9.90 -10.93
CA THR A 10 -14.07 9.55 -12.35
C THR A 10 -14.79 8.21 -12.51
N GLU A 11 -15.85 8.17 -13.34
CA GLU A 11 -16.66 6.97 -13.61
C GLU A 11 -15.90 5.90 -14.43
N THR A 12 -14.59 5.81 -14.28
CA THR A 12 -13.76 4.84 -14.99
C THR A 12 -13.76 3.50 -14.25
N THR A 13 -13.72 2.40 -14.99
CA THR A 13 -13.80 1.04 -14.44
C THR A 13 -12.75 0.72 -13.35
N PRO A 14 -11.48 1.18 -13.44
CA PRO A 14 -10.46 0.86 -12.43
C PRO A 14 -10.74 1.49 -11.06
N THR A 15 -11.21 2.73 -11.00
CA THR A 15 -11.48 3.43 -9.73
C THR A 15 -12.61 2.77 -8.95
N ARG A 16 -13.69 2.35 -9.62
CA ARG A 16 -14.80 1.61 -8.97
C ARG A 16 -14.38 0.24 -8.44
N LEU A 17 -13.54 -0.48 -9.18
CA LEU A 17 -13.03 -1.78 -8.72
C LEU A 17 -12.06 -1.60 -7.55
N TRP A 18 -11.23 -0.56 -7.58
CA TRP A 18 -10.34 -0.19 -6.49
C TRP A 18 -11.11 0.14 -5.20
N GLU A 19 -12.13 0.98 -5.27
CA GLU A 19 -12.97 1.31 -4.10
C GLU A 19 -13.63 0.06 -3.48
N ARG A 20 -14.12 -0.85 -4.33
CA ARG A 20 -14.69 -2.12 -3.86
C ARG A 20 -13.63 -2.99 -3.18
N ALA A 21 -12.47 -3.12 -3.81
CA ALA A 21 -11.37 -3.90 -3.28
C ALA A 21 -10.87 -3.36 -1.93
N GLU A 22 -10.80 -2.04 -1.80
CA GLU A 22 -10.45 -1.39 -0.54
C GLU A 22 -11.52 -1.61 0.55
N SER A 23 -12.80 -1.53 0.19
CA SER A 23 -13.92 -1.66 1.16
C SER A 23 -14.12 -3.08 1.71
N LYS A 24 -13.67 -4.10 0.97
CA LYS A 24 -13.81 -5.52 1.34
C LYS A 24 -12.50 -6.26 1.04
N LYS A 25 -11.41 -5.79 1.69
CA LYS A 25 -10.05 -6.30 1.50
C LYS A 25 -10.00 -7.83 1.50
N ASP A 26 -10.57 -8.47 2.53
CA ASP A 26 -10.50 -9.93 2.70
C ASP A 26 -11.15 -10.74 1.55
N VAL A 27 -11.95 -10.10 0.70
CA VAL A 27 -12.69 -10.74 -0.40
C VAL A 27 -12.08 -10.45 -1.77
N TYR A 28 -11.36 -9.32 -1.93
CA TYR A 28 -10.94 -8.82 -3.24
C TYR A 28 -9.46 -8.38 -3.29
N ILE A 29 -8.64 -8.84 -2.35
CA ILE A 29 -7.23 -8.48 -2.28
C ILE A 29 -6.45 -8.90 -3.54
N ASP A 30 -6.81 -10.04 -4.14
CA ASP A 30 -6.27 -10.52 -5.41
C ASP A 30 -6.60 -9.57 -6.57
N VAL A 31 -7.83 -9.04 -6.61
CA VAL A 31 -8.26 -8.06 -7.61
C VAL A 31 -7.50 -6.74 -7.43
N ALA A 32 -7.27 -6.32 -6.18
CA ALA A 32 -6.49 -5.12 -5.89
C ALA A 32 -5.05 -5.24 -6.45
N TYR A 33 -4.39 -6.38 -6.22
CA TYR A 33 -3.05 -6.62 -6.76
C TYR A 33 -3.05 -6.68 -8.28
N ARG A 34 -4.04 -7.33 -8.90
CA ARG A 34 -4.17 -7.33 -10.36
C ARG A 34 -4.33 -5.93 -10.94
N LEU A 35 -5.03 -5.03 -10.24
CA LEU A 35 -5.16 -3.62 -10.64
C LEU A 35 -3.87 -2.82 -10.42
N LEU A 36 -3.16 -3.08 -9.32
CA LEU A 36 -1.90 -2.43 -8.99
C LEU A 36 -0.81 -2.75 -10.03
N TYR A 37 -0.77 -3.99 -10.51
CA TYR A 37 0.28 -4.49 -11.41
C TYR A 37 -0.07 -4.47 -12.90
N GLN A 38 -1.28 -4.08 -13.29
CA GLN A 38 -1.59 -3.91 -14.71
C GLN A 38 -0.87 -2.68 -15.30
N THR A 39 -0.48 -2.78 -16.56
CA THR A 39 0.30 -1.75 -17.26
C THR A 39 -0.43 -1.12 -18.45
N LEU A 40 -1.60 -1.62 -18.81
CA LEU A 40 -2.42 -1.04 -19.87
C LEU A 40 -3.22 0.17 -19.35
N CYS A 41 -3.54 1.12 -20.22
CA CYS A 41 -4.43 2.21 -19.85
C CYS A 41 -5.86 1.67 -19.62
N PRO A 42 -6.52 2.01 -18.49
CA PRO A 42 -6.09 2.93 -17.44
C PRO A 42 -5.44 2.22 -16.24
N SER A 43 -4.22 2.61 -15.87
CA SER A 43 -3.50 2.09 -14.69
C SER A 43 -2.37 3.02 -14.22
N TRP A 44 -1.90 2.83 -12.98
CA TRP A 44 -0.74 3.56 -12.44
C TRP A 44 0.56 3.21 -13.17
N LEU A 45 0.79 1.93 -13.49
CA LEU A 45 2.02 1.52 -14.18
C LEU A 45 2.00 1.91 -15.66
N TYR A 46 0.83 2.13 -16.27
CA TYR A 46 0.76 2.76 -17.59
C TYR A 46 1.44 4.13 -17.59
N GLU A 47 1.16 4.99 -16.60
CA GLU A 47 1.81 6.30 -16.48
C GLU A 47 3.34 6.14 -16.40
N VAL A 48 3.81 5.21 -15.55
CA VAL A 48 5.24 4.91 -15.38
C VAL A 48 5.88 4.42 -16.68
N GLU A 49 5.25 3.49 -17.40
CA GLU A 49 5.74 2.99 -18.70
C GLU A 49 5.79 4.08 -19.78
N HIS A 50 4.99 5.14 -19.62
CA HIS A 50 4.98 6.30 -20.51
C HIS A 50 5.84 7.48 -19.98
N GLY A 51 6.75 7.20 -19.04
CA GLY A 51 7.75 8.15 -18.58
C GLY A 51 7.29 9.14 -17.51
N ALA A 52 6.16 8.86 -16.84
CA ALA A 52 5.72 9.66 -15.72
C ALA A 52 6.71 9.61 -14.55
N THR A 53 7.10 10.78 -14.04
CA THR A 53 7.83 10.93 -12.77
C THR A 53 6.96 11.49 -11.64
N THR A 54 5.70 11.81 -11.95
CA THR A 54 4.64 12.32 -11.07
C THR A 54 3.30 11.74 -11.52
N ILE A 55 2.30 11.71 -10.64
CA ILE A 55 0.96 11.22 -10.99
C ILE A 55 0.25 12.20 -11.91
N TRP A 56 -0.43 11.71 -12.94
CA TRP A 56 -1.17 12.53 -13.91
C TRP A 56 -2.61 12.84 -13.47
N GLU A 57 -3.19 13.90 -14.02
CA GLU A 57 -4.59 14.26 -13.78
C GLU A 57 -5.55 13.29 -14.47
N PHE A 58 -5.17 12.78 -15.64
CA PHE A 58 -5.91 11.76 -16.38
C PHE A 58 -5.02 10.56 -16.69
N TRP A 59 -5.62 9.37 -16.62
CA TRP A 59 -4.94 8.11 -16.92
C TRP A 59 -4.35 8.07 -18.34
N ASP A 60 -4.99 8.73 -19.30
CA ASP A 60 -4.57 8.80 -20.71
C ASP A 60 -3.99 10.18 -21.09
N ALA A 61 -3.34 10.88 -20.14
CA ALA A 61 -2.65 12.15 -20.42
C ALA A 61 -1.68 12.05 -21.60
N ILE A 62 -1.04 10.89 -21.77
CA ILE A 62 -0.45 10.42 -23.02
C ILE A 62 -1.24 9.19 -23.46
N LYS A 63 -1.80 9.23 -24.66
CA LYS A 63 -2.52 8.08 -25.25
C LYS A 63 -1.56 7.02 -25.77
N ALA A 64 -2.07 5.82 -26.03
CA ALA A 64 -1.27 4.71 -26.55
C ALA A 64 -0.64 4.98 -27.93
N ASP A 65 -1.18 5.94 -28.70
CA ASP A 65 -0.59 6.42 -29.96
C ASP A 65 0.46 7.52 -29.77
N GLY A 66 0.80 7.86 -28.52
CA GLY A 66 1.74 8.92 -28.15
C GLY A 66 1.13 10.33 -28.16
N LYS A 67 -0.15 10.49 -28.49
CA LYS A 67 -0.79 11.81 -28.50
C LYS A 67 -0.92 12.35 -27.08
N VAL A 68 -0.37 13.54 -26.86
CA VAL A 68 -0.42 14.27 -25.59
C VAL A 68 -1.76 15.00 -25.48
N GLY A 69 -2.47 14.79 -24.38
CA GLY A 69 -3.72 15.46 -24.04
C GLY A 69 -3.51 16.81 -23.34
N THR A 70 -4.61 17.53 -23.11
CA THR A 70 -4.60 18.81 -22.39
C THR A 70 -5.01 18.58 -20.93
N CYS A 71 -4.05 18.23 -20.08
CA CYS A 71 -4.24 18.04 -18.63
C CYS A 71 -2.93 18.24 -17.87
N SER A 72 -2.99 18.26 -16.54
CA SER A 72 -1.79 18.32 -15.69
C SER A 72 -1.06 16.98 -15.62
N PHE A 73 0.26 17.02 -15.73
CA PHE A 73 1.16 15.87 -15.51
C PHE A 73 1.61 15.73 -14.05
N ASN A 74 1.10 16.58 -13.15
CA ASN A 74 1.47 16.60 -11.74
C ASN A 74 0.24 16.88 -10.88
N HIS A 75 -0.58 15.84 -10.66
CA HIS A 75 -1.83 15.89 -9.93
C HIS A 75 -1.93 14.68 -8.99
N TYR A 76 -1.76 14.91 -7.69
CA TYR A 76 -1.56 13.84 -6.70
C TYR A 76 -2.78 12.93 -6.42
N ALA A 77 -3.95 13.20 -7.01
CA ALA A 77 -5.21 12.55 -6.64
C ALA A 77 -5.15 11.01 -6.74
N PHE A 78 -4.59 10.48 -7.84
CA PHE A 78 -4.42 9.02 -7.99
C PHE A 78 -3.23 8.46 -7.19
N GLY A 79 -2.40 9.32 -6.59
CA GLY A 79 -1.35 8.94 -5.66
C GLY A 79 -1.86 8.33 -4.34
N CYS A 80 -3.18 8.34 -4.10
CA CYS A 80 -3.80 7.67 -2.96
C CYS A 80 -3.52 6.15 -2.89
N VAL A 81 -3.12 5.52 -4.00
CA VAL A 81 -2.61 4.13 -4.02
C VAL A 81 -1.43 3.92 -3.08
N GLY A 82 -0.64 4.97 -2.82
CA GLY A 82 0.48 4.94 -1.87
C GLY A 82 0.04 4.47 -0.49
N ASP A 83 -0.97 5.10 0.09
CA ASP A 83 -1.52 4.73 1.42
C ASP A 83 -1.92 3.26 1.48
N TRP A 84 -2.54 2.76 0.41
CA TRP A 84 -2.91 1.36 0.32
C TRP A 84 -1.69 0.44 0.32
N MET A 85 -0.60 0.79 -0.37
CA MET A 85 0.64 0.00 -0.33
C MET A 85 1.23 -0.06 1.08
N TYR A 86 1.28 1.05 1.82
CA TYR A 86 1.72 1.05 3.23
C TYR A 86 0.86 0.14 4.11
N ARG A 87 -0.46 0.24 3.98
CA ARG A 87 -1.39 -0.53 4.82
C ARG A 87 -1.51 -2.00 4.47
N ASN A 88 -1.25 -2.38 3.22
CA ASN A 88 -1.53 -3.73 2.72
C ASN A 88 -0.27 -4.51 2.38
N ILE A 89 0.72 -3.89 1.72
CA ILE A 89 1.99 -4.56 1.39
C ILE A 89 2.90 -4.58 2.62
N LEU A 90 3.15 -3.41 3.22
CA LEU A 90 3.92 -3.33 4.47
C LEU A 90 3.07 -3.73 5.69
N GLY A 91 1.76 -3.53 5.62
CA GLY A 91 0.86 -3.93 6.70
C GLY A 91 0.77 -2.95 7.86
N ILE A 92 1.29 -1.73 7.72
CA ILE A 92 1.32 -0.73 8.81
C ILE A 92 -0.07 -0.06 8.90
N ASN A 93 -0.82 -0.38 9.94
CA ASN A 93 -2.19 0.11 10.12
C ASN A 93 -2.35 0.83 11.45
N ASN A 94 -3.04 1.96 11.42
CA ASN A 94 -3.36 2.71 12.62
C ASN A 94 -4.48 2.04 13.40
N GLY A 95 -4.19 1.56 14.62
CA GLY A 95 -5.16 0.92 15.51
C GLY A 95 -5.81 1.86 16.53
N ASP A 96 -5.31 3.10 16.68
CA ASP A 96 -5.80 4.07 17.67
C ASP A 96 -5.52 5.53 17.25
N ILE A 97 -5.82 6.52 18.07
CA ILE A 97 -5.51 7.92 17.80
C ILE A 97 -3.99 8.09 17.66
N ALA A 98 -3.56 8.62 16.51
CA ALA A 98 -2.19 8.98 16.22
C ALA A 98 -1.18 7.83 16.40
N TYR A 99 -1.54 6.61 16.01
CA TYR A 99 -0.66 5.43 16.05
C TYR A 99 -0.17 5.04 17.45
N ARG A 100 -0.89 5.37 18.52
CA ARG A 100 -0.59 4.85 19.87
C ARG A 100 -0.67 3.31 19.96
N LYS A 101 -1.58 2.73 19.18
CA LYS A 101 -1.65 1.31 18.91
C LYS A 101 -1.53 1.09 17.41
N ILE A 102 -0.75 0.10 17.02
CA ILE A 102 -0.46 -0.19 15.62
C ILE A 102 -0.83 -1.64 15.34
N THR A 103 -1.38 -1.92 14.17
CA THR A 103 -1.43 -3.30 13.66
C THR A 103 -0.38 -3.45 12.57
N ILE A 104 0.47 -4.47 12.68
CA ILE A 104 1.46 -4.83 11.68
C ILE A 104 1.04 -6.17 11.07
N GLN A 105 0.60 -6.13 9.82
CA GLN A 105 0.11 -7.29 9.08
C GLN A 105 0.63 -7.29 7.63
N PRO A 106 1.90 -7.66 7.40
CA PRO A 106 2.46 -7.73 6.07
C PRO A 106 1.74 -8.78 5.21
N ASP A 107 1.59 -8.49 3.91
CA ASP A 107 0.98 -9.42 2.96
C ASP A 107 2.02 -10.07 2.05
N PHE A 108 2.41 -11.30 2.39
CA PHE A 108 3.36 -12.10 1.61
C PHE A 108 2.78 -12.64 0.30
N SER A 109 1.48 -12.49 0.06
CA SER A 109 0.80 -12.94 -1.17
C SER A 109 0.67 -11.83 -2.23
N CYS A 110 1.24 -10.65 -1.96
CA CYS A 110 1.19 -9.49 -2.85
C CYS A 110 1.96 -9.62 -4.17
N GLY A 111 2.55 -10.78 -4.48
CA GLY A 111 3.35 -10.99 -5.69
C GLY A 111 4.78 -10.43 -5.64
N LEU A 112 5.17 -9.77 -4.54
CA LEU A 112 6.56 -9.35 -4.28
C LEU A 112 7.28 -10.38 -3.42
N THR A 113 8.59 -10.49 -3.61
CA THR A 113 9.47 -11.32 -2.76
C THR A 113 10.06 -10.55 -1.58
N TYR A 114 9.99 -9.22 -1.59
CA TYR A 114 10.38 -8.39 -0.47
C TYR A 114 9.64 -7.05 -0.50
N ALA A 115 9.50 -6.40 0.65
CA ALA A 115 9.16 -5.00 0.76
C ALA A 115 9.74 -4.41 2.04
N SER A 116 10.17 -3.15 1.96
CA SER A 116 10.75 -2.41 3.09
C SER A 116 10.19 -1.00 3.09
N GLY A 117 9.84 -0.50 4.27
CA GLY A 117 9.38 0.86 4.42
C GLY A 117 9.11 1.26 5.85
N SER A 118 8.85 2.54 6.03
CA SER A 118 8.60 3.12 7.33
C SER A 118 7.57 4.24 7.28
N TYR A 119 6.93 4.48 8.42
CA TYR A 119 5.96 5.56 8.59
C TYR A 119 6.33 6.40 9.82
N GLU A 120 6.42 7.72 9.63
CA GLU A 120 6.70 8.67 10.72
C GLU A 120 5.42 8.98 11.50
N THR A 121 5.38 8.55 12.76
CA THR A 121 4.28 8.87 13.68
C THR A 121 4.68 9.98 14.65
N VAL A 122 3.72 10.47 15.43
CA VAL A 122 4.00 11.43 16.52
C VAL A 122 4.94 10.86 17.59
N ASN A 123 4.98 9.54 17.76
CA ASN A 123 5.83 8.87 18.74
C ASN A 123 7.19 8.43 18.15
N GLY A 124 7.40 8.63 16.84
CA GLY A 124 8.60 8.22 16.11
C GLY A 124 8.30 7.29 14.95
N LYS A 125 9.38 6.78 14.35
CA LYS A 125 9.33 5.96 13.15
C LYS A 125 8.87 4.53 13.45
N VAL A 126 7.90 4.06 12.69
CA VAL A 126 7.49 2.65 12.63
C VAL A 126 8.13 2.05 11.38
N GLY A 127 8.91 0.98 11.52
CA GLY A 127 9.59 0.31 10.42
C GLY A 127 9.05 -1.10 10.20
N VAL A 128 8.90 -1.50 8.93
CA VAL A 128 8.62 -2.87 8.55
C VAL A 128 9.49 -3.24 7.35
N ASP A 129 10.22 -4.34 7.50
CA ASP A 129 10.98 -4.98 6.43
C ASP A 129 10.57 -6.45 6.39
N TRP A 130 10.28 -6.96 5.19
CA TRP A 130 10.08 -8.38 5.03
C TRP A 130 10.64 -8.89 3.71
N LYS A 131 11.06 -10.16 3.73
CA LYS A 131 11.51 -10.88 2.53
C LYS A 131 11.13 -12.36 2.57
N ILE A 132 10.93 -12.94 1.40
CA ILE A 132 10.65 -14.35 1.18
C ILE A 132 11.86 -14.97 0.51
N GLU A 133 12.54 -15.88 1.20
CA GLU A 133 13.77 -16.50 0.74
C GLU A 133 13.78 -17.98 1.12
N ASN A 134 14.02 -18.85 0.13
CA ASN A 134 14.03 -20.31 0.31
C ASN A 134 12.77 -20.86 1.01
N GLY A 135 11.60 -20.30 0.69
CA GLY A 135 10.30 -20.68 1.28
C GLY A 135 10.07 -20.19 2.71
N LYS A 136 11.02 -19.46 3.30
CA LYS A 136 10.90 -18.82 4.62
C LYS A 136 10.59 -17.35 4.47
N LYS A 137 9.86 -16.80 5.44
CA LYS A 137 9.53 -15.38 5.53
C LYS A 137 10.34 -14.78 6.68
N TYR A 138 11.13 -13.78 6.37
CA TYR A 138 11.88 -12.99 7.33
C TYR A 138 11.13 -11.68 7.51
N VAL A 139 10.89 -11.28 8.76
CA VAL A 139 10.16 -10.05 9.08
C VAL A 139 10.91 -9.32 10.18
N GLN A 140 11.21 -8.05 9.94
CA GLN A 140 11.73 -7.12 10.92
C GLN A 140 10.70 -6.02 11.17
N VAL A 141 10.47 -5.69 12.43
CA VAL A 141 9.52 -4.65 12.84
C VAL A 141 10.17 -3.75 13.89
N ASP A 142 10.12 -2.44 13.65
CA ASP A 142 10.58 -1.41 14.57
C ASP A 142 9.37 -0.64 15.11
N ILE A 143 9.15 -0.71 16.43
CA ILE A 143 8.05 -0.03 17.13
C ILE A 143 8.61 1.10 17.99
N PRO A 144 8.17 2.36 17.78
CA PRO A 144 8.67 3.49 18.54
C PRO A 144 8.25 3.43 20.02
N VAL A 145 8.96 4.19 20.86
CA VAL A 145 8.63 4.33 22.30
C VAL A 145 7.19 4.81 22.51
N ASN A 146 6.62 4.54 23.69
CA ASN A 146 5.25 4.92 24.06
C ASN A 146 4.15 4.42 23.10
N THR A 147 4.42 3.32 22.40
CA THR A 147 3.52 2.71 21.40
C THR A 147 3.45 1.19 21.62
N THR A 148 2.30 0.58 21.38
CA THR A 148 2.16 -0.88 21.30
C THR A 148 1.76 -1.32 19.89
N ALA A 149 2.10 -2.55 19.53
CA ALA A 149 1.74 -3.12 18.25
C ALA A 149 1.13 -4.51 18.39
N THR A 150 0.07 -4.78 17.64
CA THR A 150 -0.44 -6.13 17.40
C THR A 150 0.21 -6.65 16.11
N LEU A 151 1.01 -7.70 16.23
CA LEU A 151 1.65 -8.37 15.12
C LEU A 151 0.76 -9.52 14.65
N LYS A 152 0.34 -9.45 13.38
CA LYS A 152 -0.49 -10.47 12.72
C LYS A 152 0.32 -11.11 11.60
N LEU A 153 1.18 -12.06 11.98
CA LEU A 153 2.12 -12.69 11.06
C LEU A 153 1.57 -14.03 10.59
N ALA A 154 1.33 -14.17 9.29
CA ALA A 154 0.70 -15.36 8.72
C ALA A 154 1.46 -16.65 9.07
N GLY A 155 0.81 -17.54 9.83
CA GLY A 155 1.41 -18.78 10.34
C GLY A 155 1.84 -18.75 11.82
N LYS A 156 1.58 -17.63 12.51
CA LYS A 156 1.72 -17.50 13.97
C LYS A 156 0.44 -16.96 14.59
N ASP A 157 0.28 -17.18 15.89
CA ASP A 157 -0.76 -16.52 16.67
C ASP A 157 -0.48 -15.03 16.77
N ASP A 158 -1.55 -14.23 16.76
CA ASP A 158 -1.47 -12.79 16.98
C ASP A 158 -0.80 -12.51 18.33
N CYS A 159 0.18 -11.59 18.36
CA CYS A 159 0.83 -11.18 19.60
C CYS A 159 0.86 -9.66 19.75
N GLU A 160 0.76 -9.20 21.00
CA GLU A 160 0.93 -7.79 21.35
C GLU A 160 2.36 -7.58 21.86
N VAL A 161 3.01 -6.54 21.33
CA VAL A 161 4.37 -6.15 21.68
C VAL A 161 4.44 -4.67 22.04
N GLY A 162 5.40 -4.31 22.89
CA GLY A 162 5.72 -2.91 23.20
C GLY A 162 6.68 -2.30 22.19
N SER A 163 7.26 -1.16 22.54
CA SER A 163 8.35 -0.55 21.77
C SER A 163 9.58 -1.45 21.70
N GLY A 164 10.26 -1.45 20.57
CA GLY A 164 11.47 -2.23 20.38
C GLY A 164 11.67 -2.65 18.93
N HIS A 165 12.73 -3.43 18.75
CA HIS A 165 13.06 -4.06 17.48
C HIS A 165 12.78 -5.55 17.59
N TYR A 166 12.06 -6.10 16.61
CA TYR A 166 11.63 -7.49 16.60
C TYR A 166 11.97 -8.14 15.27
N GLU A 167 12.51 -9.35 15.34
CA GLU A 167 12.82 -10.18 14.18
C GLU A 167 12.08 -11.51 14.25
N PHE A 168 11.52 -11.94 13.13
CA PHE A 168 10.80 -13.19 13.01
C PHE A 168 11.25 -13.96 11.77
N ILE A 169 11.32 -15.28 11.93
CA ILE A 169 11.41 -16.23 10.83
C ILE A 169 10.16 -17.11 10.90
N ILE A 170 9.47 -17.23 9.77
CA ILE A 170 8.21 -17.97 9.62
C ILE A 170 8.34 -18.93 8.43
#